data_AF-A0AAD0JIS2-F1
#
_entry.id   AF-A0AAD0JIS2-F1
#
_cell.length_a   1.000
_cell.length_b   1.000
_cell.length_c   1.000
_cell.angle_alpha   90.00
_cell.angle_beta   90.00
_cell.angle_gamma   90.00
#
_symmetry.space_group_name_H-M   'P 1'
#
loop_
_entity.id
_entity.type
_entity.pdbx_description
1 polymer ?
#
loop_
_entity_poly.entity_id
_entity_poly.type
_entity_poly.pdbx_seq_one_letter_code
_entity_poly.pdbx_strand_id
1 'polypeptide(L)'
;MKFNALAKKAAKGTAPLEHGGNVEVEDLIRFVLEHGAEGAAEIERLCALYRWREEFQYNANGTHFAPMAPWAQACAAFGHQGVAGLLPLLEDPRLVTYAISVLEDVRSEASVGALLAFCEQADFSQDDPQSPPSRALAALNSLLSFDKGVVVPVAMQQALLRLVQRAWQQAPSMRGRSLALYAARGACMPEALDWVQSLALQDDELAAARTPVLKRLKARASH
;
A
#
# COMPACT_ATOMS: atom_id res chain seq x y z
N MET A 1 3.32 5.68 21.08
CA MET A 1 2.71 7.02 21.20
C MET A 1 1.73 7.01 22.36
N LYS A 2 1.87 7.93 23.32
CA LYS A 2 0.90 8.05 24.43
C LYS A 2 -0.50 8.27 23.88
N PHE A 3 -1.52 7.68 24.49
CA PHE A 3 -2.91 7.75 24.01
C PHE A 3 -3.37 9.21 23.75
N ASN A 4 -3.05 10.14 24.67
CA ASN A 4 -3.42 11.55 24.53
C ASN A 4 -2.59 12.37 23.53
N ALA A 5 -1.56 11.79 22.91
CA ALA A 5 -0.67 12.53 22.03
C ALA A 5 -1.35 12.87 20.69
N LEU A 6 -2.18 11.97 20.16
CA LEU A 6 -2.92 12.23 18.93
C LEU A 6 -3.88 13.41 19.09
N ALA A 7 -4.68 13.43 20.16
CA ALA A 7 -5.56 14.55 20.48
C ALA A 7 -4.81 15.88 20.64
N LYS A 8 -3.63 15.87 21.28
CA LYS A 8 -2.79 17.07 21.42
C LYS A 8 -2.26 17.59 20.09
N LYS A 9 -1.94 16.69 19.16
CA LYS A 9 -1.54 17.06 17.79
C LYS A 9 -2.74 17.59 16.99
N ALA A 10 -3.90 16.97 17.11
CA ALA A 10 -5.12 17.41 16.41
C ALA A 10 -5.57 18.80 16.86
N ALA A 11 -5.39 19.13 18.15
CA ALA A 11 -5.81 20.41 18.73
C ALA A 11 -4.85 21.59 18.48
N LYS A 12 -3.72 21.39 17.79
CA LYS A 12 -2.69 22.41 17.59
C LYS A 12 -2.13 22.33 16.18
N GLY A 13 -1.56 23.42 15.68
CA GLY A 13 -0.78 23.38 14.45
C GLY A 13 -0.91 24.61 13.60
N THR A 14 -0.16 24.62 12.50
CA THR A 14 -0.23 25.65 11.48
C THR A 14 -1.34 25.37 10.46
N ALA A 15 -1.77 24.11 10.31
CA ALA A 15 -2.94 23.78 9.51
C ALA A 15 -4.24 24.05 10.28
N PRO A 16 -5.33 24.39 9.58
CA PRO A 16 -6.66 24.45 10.20
C PRO A 16 -7.06 23.10 10.83
N LEU A 17 -7.91 23.15 11.84
CA LEU A 17 -8.30 21.95 12.61
C LEU A 17 -9.07 20.95 11.76
N GLU A 18 -9.88 21.42 10.80
CA GLU A 18 -10.57 20.58 9.81
C GLU A 18 -9.62 19.85 8.85
N HIS A 19 -8.32 20.19 8.86
CA HIS A 19 -7.26 19.52 8.11
C HIS A 19 -6.32 18.70 9.01
N GLY A 20 -6.69 18.46 10.27
CA GLY A 20 -5.91 17.61 11.18
C GLY A 20 -4.93 18.36 12.08
N GLY A 21 -4.81 19.70 11.97
CA GLY A 21 -3.86 20.46 12.78
C GLY A 21 -2.41 20.02 12.49
N ASN A 22 -1.73 19.42 13.47
CA ASN A 22 -0.38 18.84 13.33
C ASN A 22 -0.39 17.30 13.22
N VAL A 23 -1.55 16.68 12.96
CA VAL A 23 -1.64 15.24 12.73
C VAL A 23 -1.22 14.94 11.29
N GLU A 24 -0.23 14.07 11.15
CA GLU A 24 0.11 13.47 9.86
C GLU A 24 -0.60 12.11 9.72
N VAL A 25 -0.72 11.62 8.49
CA VAL A 25 -1.36 10.32 8.21
C VAL A 25 -0.67 9.18 8.96
N GLU A 26 0.66 9.19 9.01
CA GLU A 26 1.48 8.19 9.68
C GLU A 26 1.24 8.19 11.21
N ASP A 27 0.79 9.32 11.77
CA ASP A 27 0.37 9.35 13.18
C ASP A 27 -0.90 8.53 13.40
N LEU A 28 -1.89 8.61 12.51
CA LEU A 28 -3.13 7.83 12.61
C LEU A 28 -2.85 6.33 12.51
N ILE A 29 -2.07 5.93 11.51
CA ILE A 29 -1.72 4.54 11.26
C ILE A 29 -0.95 3.96 12.45
N ARG A 30 0.10 4.65 12.90
CA ARG A 30 0.87 4.23 14.08
C ARG A 30 0.01 4.17 15.34
N PHE A 31 -0.89 5.12 15.52
CA PHE A 31 -1.77 5.16 16.69
C PHE A 31 -2.70 3.95 16.72
N VAL A 32 -3.33 3.62 15.60
CA VAL A 32 -4.26 2.49 15.56
C VAL A 32 -3.55 1.14 15.62
N LEU A 33 -2.34 1.03 15.07
CA LEU A 33 -1.50 -0.16 15.24
C LEU A 33 -1.12 -0.41 16.70
N GLU A 34 -0.94 0.65 17.49
CA GLU A 34 -0.54 0.55 18.89
C GLU A 34 -1.72 0.34 19.85
N HIS A 35 -2.87 0.96 19.57
CA HIS A 35 -4.02 1.02 20.49
C HIS A 35 -5.26 0.26 20.00
N GLY A 36 -5.23 -0.34 18.81
CA GLY A 36 -6.33 -1.15 18.27
C GLY A 36 -7.67 -0.42 18.28
N ALA A 37 -8.71 -1.09 18.79
CA ALA A 37 -10.08 -0.57 18.81
C ALA A 37 -10.24 0.72 19.63
N GLU A 38 -9.50 0.88 20.74
CA GLU A 38 -9.51 2.13 21.51
C GLU A 38 -8.90 3.27 20.68
N GLY A 39 -7.83 2.98 19.94
CA GLY A 39 -7.22 3.91 19.00
C GLY A 39 -8.19 4.33 17.89
N ALA A 40 -8.92 3.37 17.31
CA ALA A 40 -9.95 3.62 16.32
C ALA A 40 -11.05 4.55 16.84
N ALA A 41 -11.61 4.25 18.01
CA ALA A 41 -12.65 5.07 18.62
C ALA A 41 -12.19 6.52 18.87
N GLU A 42 -10.94 6.71 19.28
CA GLU A 42 -10.36 8.05 19.46
C GLU A 42 -10.14 8.77 18.12
N ILE A 43 -9.70 8.07 17.08
CA ILE A 43 -9.58 8.64 15.72
C ILE A 43 -10.95 9.11 15.22
N GLU A 44 -11.99 8.29 15.37
CA GLU A 44 -13.37 8.65 14.99
C GLU A 44 -13.87 9.87 15.78
N ARG A 45 -13.62 9.89 17.09
CA ARG A 45 -13.99 11.01 17.96
C ARG A 45 -13.31 12.31 17.52
N LEU A 46 -12.01 12.28 17.20
CA LEU A 46 -11.26 13.45 16.74
C LEU A 46 -11.72 13.92 15.36
N CYS A 47 -11.95 12.98 14.44
CA CYS A 47 -12.49 13.25 13.12
C CYS A 47 -13.84 13.98 13.20
N ALA A 48 -14.75 13.51 14.07
CA ALA A 48 -16.04 14.14 14.30
C ALA A 48 -15.92 15.51 15.01
N LEU A 49 -15.06 15.61 16.03
CA LEU A 49 -14.87 16.83 16.81
C LEU A 49 -14.35 17.98 15.96
N TYR A 50 -13.37 17.71 15.08
CA TYR A 50 -12.73 18.73 14.26
C TYR A 50 -13.26 18.80 12.83
N ARG A 51 -14.24 17.95 12.48
CA ARG A 51 -14.87 17.89 11.15
C ARG A 51 -13.83 17.76 10.04
N TRP A 52 -12.99 16.72 10.16
CA TRP A 52 -11.93 16.48 9.20
C TRP A 52 -12.48 16.38 7.78
N ARG A 53 -11.78 17.00 6.82
CA ARG A 53 -12.23 17.08 5.44
C ARG A 53 -12.02 15.76 4.69
N GLU A 54 -12.94 15.49 3.78
CA GLU A 54 -12.89 14.37 2.85
C GLU A 54 -12.06 14.64 1.60
N GLU A 55 -11.94 15.92 1.24
CA GLU A 55 -11.35 16.33 -0.02
C GLU A 55 -9.90 16.80 0.16
N PHE A 56 -9.10 16.51 -0.86
CA PHE A 56 -7.76 17.04 -0.99
C PHE A 56 -7.82 18.53 -1.30
N GLN A 57 -7.04 19.34 -0.59
CA GLN A 57 -7.01 20.79 -0.80
C GLN A 57 -5.58 21.29 -1.05
N TYR A 58 -5.40 22.01 -2.15
CA TYR A 58 -4.18 22.75 -2.43
C TYR A 58 -4.21 24.13 -1.76
N ASN A 59 -3.07 24.50 -1.19
CA ASN A 59 -2.82 25.81 -0.63
C ASN A 59 -2.28 26.76 -1.70
N ALA A 60 -2.41 28.06 -1.47
CA ALA A 60 -1.92 29.10 -2.39
C ALA A 60 -0.40 29.04 -2.66
N ASN A 61 0.37 28.42 -1.75
CA ASN A 61 1.82 28.23 -1.87
C ASN A 61 2.20 26.89 -2.54
N GLY A 62 1.24 26.14 -3.08
CA GLY A 62 1.48 24.84 -3.73
C GLY A 62 1.63 23.65 -2.79
N THR A 63 1.58 23.86 -1.47
CA THR A 63 1.45 22.75 -0.50
C THR A 63 0.02 22.20 -0.50
N HIS A 64 -0.22 21.07 0.16
CA HIS A 64 -1.55 20.48 0.24
C HIS A 64 -1.84 19.93 1.63
N PHE A 65 -3.14 19.83 1.94
CA PHE A 65 -3.63 19.09 3.09
C PHE A 65 -4.14 17.73 2.65
N ALA A 66 -3.75 16.70 3.41
CA ALA A 66 -4.29 15.37 3.20
C ALA A 66 -5.81 15.34 3.52
N PRO A 67 -6.58 14.51 2.80
CA PRO A 67 -7.98 14.26 3.11
C PRO A 67 -8.09 13.39 4.37
N MET A 68 -8.09 14.04 5.53
CA MET A 68 -7.96 13.39 6.83
C MET A 68 -9.14 12.47 7.20
N ALA A 69 -10.36 12.73 6.69
CA ALA A 69 -11.51 11.89 7.01
C ALA A 69 -11.43 10.47 6.39
N PRO A 70 -11.13 10.28 5.10
CA PRO A 70 -10.88 8.96 4.52
C PRO A 70 -9.76 8.18 5.21
N TRP A 71 -8.68 8.87 5.60
CA TRP A 71 -7.60 8.26 6.39
C TRP A 71 -8.07 7.81 7.76
N ALA A 72 -8.83 8.63 8.47
CA ALA A 72 -9.46 8.27 9.74
C ALA A 72 -10.37 7.06 9.58
N GLN A 73 -11.21 7.02 8.54
CA GLN A 73 -12.11 5.91 8.26
C GLN A 73 -11.35 4.60 8.01
N ALA A 74 -10.31 4.62 7.19
CA ALA A 74 -9.50 3.43 6.92
C ALA A 74 -8.77 2.96 8.19
N CYS A 75 -8.15 3.87 8.95
CA CYS A 75 -7.50 3.53 10.21
C CYS A 75 -8.50 2.95 11.22
N ALA A 76 -9.67 3.57 11.38
CA ALA A 76 -10.68 3.10 12.31
C ALA A 76 -11.25 1.73 11.94
N ALA A 77 -11.54 1.51 10.65
CA ALA A 77 -11.96 0.20 10.14
C ALA A 77 -10.93 -0.89 10.48
N PHE A 78 -9.65 -0.60 10.29
CA PHE A 78 -8.57 -1.49 10.71
C PHE A 78 -8.53 -1.69 12.24
N GLY A 79 -8.61 -0.63 13.04
CA GLY A 79 -8.51 -0.78 14.50
C GLY A 79 -9.66 -1.58 15.10
N HIS A 80 -10.86 -1.50 14.52
CA HIS A 80 -12.03 -2.24 14.99
C HIS A 80 -12.02 -3.72 14.58
N GLN A 81 -11.57 -4.05 13.36
CA GLN A 81 -11.74 -5.40 12.79
C GLN A 81 -10.47 -5.97 12.15
N GLY A 82 -9.31 -5.35 12.38
CA GLY A 82 -8.06 -5.71 11.71
C GLY A 82 -8.15 -5.59 10.19
N VAL A 83 -7.42 -6.44 9.48
CA VAL A 83 -7.44 -6.48 8.01
C VAL A 83 -8.85 -6.73 7.45
N ALA A 84 -9.69 -7.50 8.15
CA ALA A 84 -11.05 -7.78 7.71
C ALA A 84 -11.90 -6.50 7.58
N GLY A 85 -11.68 -5.52 8.45
CA GLY A 85 -12.38 -4.23 8.40
C GLY A 85 -12.03 -3.39 7.16
N LEU A 86 -10.86 -3.62 6.56
CA LEU A 86 -10.42 -2.90 5.36
C LEU A 86 -11.00 -3.49 4.06
N LEU A 87 -11.50 -4.73 4.08
CA LEU A 87 -11.95 -5.41 2.87
C LEU A 87 -13.11 -4.67 2.16
N PRO A 88 -14.17 -4.20 2.86
CA PRO A 88 -15.23 -3.45 2.20
C PRO A 88 -14.74 -2.13 1.58
N LEU A 89 -13.69 -1.53 2.14
CA LEU A 89 -13.13 -0.27 1.65
C LEU A 89 -12.34 -0.46 0.35
N LEU A 90 -11.86 -1.68 0.08
CA LEU A 90 -11.21 -2.00 -1.20
C LEU A 90 -12.21 -2.02 -2.36
N GLU A 91 -13.50 -2.19 -2.09
CA GLU A 91 -14.58 -2.17 -3.08
C GLU A 91 -15.13 -0.76 -3.34
N ASP A 92 -14.86 0.20 -2.44
CA ASP A 92 -15.28 1.59 -2.57
C ASP A 92 -14.21 2.41 -3.34
N PRO A 93 -14.52 2.93 -4.54
CA PRO A 93 -13.57 3.74 -5.32
C PRO A 93 -13.05 4.98 -4.59
N ARG A 94 -13.80 5.50 -3.61
CA ARG A 94 -13.39 6.65 -2.80
C ARG A 94 -12.42 6.28 -1.69
N LEU A 95 -12.44 5.03 -1.21
CA LEU A 95 -11.70 4.60 -0.02
C LEU A 95 -10.56 3.61 -0.33
N VAL A 96 -10.60 2.96 -1.50
CA VAL A 96 -9.68 1.89 -1.90
C VAL A 96 -8.20 2.27 -1.74
N THR A 97 -7.82 3.49 -2.10
CA THR A 97 -6.41 3.93 -2.03
C THR A 97 -5.92 4.11 -0.60
N TYR A 98 -6.81 4.50 0.32
CA TYR A 98 -6.52 4.61 1.75
C TYR A 98 -6.41 3.23 2.38
N ALA A 99 -7.34 2.33 2.05
CA ALA A 99 -7.28 0.93 2.50
C ALA A 99 -5.98 0.24 2.05
N ILE A 100 -5.59 0.38 0.78
CA ILE A 100 -4.30 -0.15 0.26
C ILE A 100 -3.12 0.38 1.09
N SER A 101 -3.12 1.67 1.41
CA SER A 101 -2.01 2.29 2.14
C SER A 101 -1.94 1.80 3.60
N VAL A 102 -3.09 1.66 4.28
CA VAL A 102 -3.12 1.06 5.62
C VAL A 102 -2.65 -0.40 5.56
N LEU A 103 -3.04 -1.18 4.55
CA LEU A 103 -2.57 -2.57 4.38
C LEU A 103 -1.04 -2.64 4.21
N GLU A 104 -0.45 -1.68 3.49
CA GLU A 104 1.01 -1.56 3.31
C GLU A 104 1.75 -1.35 4.64
N ASP A 105 1.19 -0.54 5.54
CA ASP A 105 1.80 -0.25 6.85
C ASP A 105 1.54 -1.32 7.92
N VAL A 106 0.43 -2.05 7.83
CA VAL A 106 0.13 -3.17 8.76
C VAL A 106 1.14 -4.31 8.62
N ARG A 107 1.73 -4.50 7.43
CA ARG A 107 2.80 -5.45 7.15
C ARG A 107 2.55 -6.87 7.68
N SER A 108 1.38 -7.42 7.40
CA SER A 108 0.98 -8.78 7.83
C SER A 108 0.75 -9.72 6.64
N GLU A 109 0.77 -11.04 6.88
CA GLU A 109 0.39 -12.04 5.87
C GLU A 109 -1.05 -11.79 5.37
N ALA A 110 -1.97 -11.43 6.28
CA ALA A 110 -3.34 -11.08 5.92
C ALA A 110 -3.40 -9.85 4.99
N SER A 111 -2.54 -8.86 5.20
CA SER A 111 -2.45 -7.69 4.32
C SER A 111 -2.03 -8.08 2.91
N VAL A 112 -1.05 -8.98 2.79
CA VAL A 112 -0.61 -9.51 1.49
C VAL A 112 -1.74 -10.28 0.83
N GLY A 113 -2.44 -11.14 1.57
CA GLY A 113 -3.59 -11.88 1.06
C GLY A 113 -4.71 -10.97 0.54
N ALA A 114 -5.06 -9.92 1.29
CA ALA A 114 -6.08 -8.94 0.89
C ALA A 114 -5.69 -8.19 -0.39
N LEU A 115 -4.43 -7.73 -0.49
CA LEU A 115 -3.93 -7.04 -1.68
C LEU A 115 -3.85 -7.96 -2.90
N LEU A 116 -3.44 -9.22 -2.72
CA LEU A 116 -3.45 -10.22 -3.80
C LEU A 116 -4.87 -10.45 -4.32
N ALA A 117 -5.84 -10.66 -3.42
CA ALA A 117 -7.24 -10.86 -3.77
C ALA A 117 -7.85 -9.64 -4.49
N PHE A 118 -7.58 -8.43 -4.00
CA PHE A 118 -7.96 -7.20 -4.70
C PHE A 118 -7.38 -7.16 -6.12
N CYS A 119 -6.10 -7.49 -6.25
CA CYS A 119 -5.44 -7.50 -7.53
C CYS A 119 -5.94 -8.60 -8.48
N GLU A 120 -6.59 -9.67 -8.03
CA GLU A 120 -7.08 -10.75 -8.91
C GLU A 120 -8.03 -10.23 -9.99
N GLN A 121 -8.83 -9.20 -9.68
CA GLN A 121 -9.81 -8.61 -10.61
C GLN A 121 -9.31 -7.31 -11.25
N ALA A 122 -8.11 -6.86 -10.91
CA ALA A 122 -7.57 -5.59 -11.34
C ALA A 122 -7.16 -5.56 -12.82
N ASP A 123 -7.42 -4.43 -13.48
CA ASP A 123 -6.97 -4.11 -14.82
C ASP A 123 -5.70 -3.25 -14.76
N PHE A 124 -4.59 -3.78 -15.30
CA PHE A 124 -3.30 -3.09 -15.37
C PHE A 124 -3.05 -2.40 -16.71
N SER A 125 -4.04 -2.37 -17.60
CA SER A 125 -3.93 -1.66 -18.89
C SER A 125 -4.02 -0.14 -18.76
N GLN A 126 -4.43 0.37 -17.59
CA GLN A 126 -4.46 1.78 -17.25
C GLN A 126 -3.02 2.30 -17.04
N ASP A 127 -2.62 3.32 -17.79
CA ASP A 127 -1.31 3.98 -17.61
C ASP A 127 -1.33 5.05 -16.51
N ASP A 128 -1.94 4.73 -15.36
CA ASP A 128 -1.97 5.61 -14.20
C ASP A 128 -1.22 4.97 -13.01
N PRO A 129 -0.09 5.54 -12.58
CA PRO A 129 0.64 5.05 -11.41
C PRO A 129 -0.09 5.28 -10.09
N GLN A 130 -1.08 6.17 -10.05
CA GLN A 130 -1.92 6.43 -8.87
C GLN A 130 -3.19 5.59 -8.86
N SER A 131 -3.45 4.82 -9.93
CA SER A 131 -4.58 3.91 -9.98
C SER A 131 -4.49 2.88 -8.84
N PRO A 132 -5.64 2.45 -8.28
CA PRO A 132 -5.65 1.44 -7.23
C PRO A 132 -4.88 0.15 -7.57
N PRO A 133 -4.96 -0.43 -8.79
CA PRO A 133 -4.14 -1.57 -9.19
C PRO A 133 -2.63 -1.32 -9.07
N SER A 134 -2.14 -0.20 -9.61
CA SER A 134 -0.73 0.18 -9.56
C SER A 134 -0.25 0.36 -8.12
N ARG A 135 -1.06 1.01 -7.27
CA ARG A 135 -0.75 1.21 -5.85
C ARG A 135 -0.73 -0.11 -5.08
N ALA A 136 -1.67 -1.01 -5.32
CA ALA A 136 -1.70 -2.32 -4.66
C ALA A 136 -0.49 -3.18 -5.06
N LEU A 137 -0.08 -3.15 -6.33
CA LEU A 137 1.12 -3.85 -6.80
C LEU A 137 2.40 -3.25 -6.20
N ALA A 138 2.47 -1.93 -6.06
CA ALA A 138 3.57 -1.25 -5.37
C ALA A 138 3.63 -1.63 -3.88
N ALA A 139 2.49 -1.66 -3.20
CA ALA A 139 2.39 -2.11 -1.81
C ALA A 139 2.86 -3.56 -1.65
N LEU A 140 2.43 -4.48 -2.52
CA LEU A 140 2.91 -5.87 -2.52
C LEU A 140 4.44 -5.96 -2.68
N ASN A 141 5.02 -5.15 -3.57
CA ASN A 141 6.46 -5.05 -3.69
C ASN A 141 7.12 -4.53 -2.40
N SER A 142 6.60 -3.47 -1.78
CA SER A 142 7.10 -2.94 -0.50
C SER A 142 7.01 -3.95 0.64
N LEU A 143 5.95 -4.74 0.66
CA LEU A 143 5.70 -5.74 1.69
C LEU A 143 6.62 -6.95 1.56
N LEU A 144 6.94 -7.41 0.34
CA LEU A 144 7.56 -8.72 0.14
C LEU A 144 9.04 -8.67 -0.28
N SER A 145 9.47 -7.61 -0.95
CA SER A 145 10.76 -7.60 -1.69
C SER A 145 11.99 -7.26 -0.84
N PHE A 146 11.82 -6.71 0.37
CA PHE A 146 12.92 -6.22 1.21
C PHE A 146 13.34 -7.20 2.32
N ASP A 147 14.44 -6.92 3.03
CA ASP A 147 15.01 -7.83 4.05
C ASP A 147 14.09 -8.07 5.25
N LYS A 148 13.25 -7.09 5.58
CA LYS A 148 12.16 -7.21 6.55
C LYS A 148 10.80 -7.40 5.86
N GLY A 149 10.82 -8.10 4.73
CA GLY A 149 9.61 -8.44 4.00
C GLY A 149 8.74 -9.41 4.81
N VAL A 150 7.43 -9.33 4.60
CA VAL A 150 6.46 -10.25 5.19
C VAL A 150 6.77 -11.66 4.67
N VAL A 151 6.92 -12.60 5.59
CA VAL A 151 7.05 -14.02 5.23
C VAL A 151 5.68 -14.54 4.88
N VAL A 152 5.54 -15.15 3.69
CA VAL A 152 4.26 -15.64 3.17
C VAL A 152 4.41 -17.06 2.64
N PRO A 153 3.33 -17.88 2.70
CA PRO A 153 3.36 -19.25 2.21
C PRO A 153 3.60 -19.32 0.70
N VAL A 154 4.08 -20.47 0.23
CA VAL A 154 4.39 -20.72 -1.19
C VAL A 154 3.19 -20.43 -2.10
N ALA A 155 1.97 -20.73 -1.65
CA ALA A 155 0.75 -20.44 -2.40
C ALA A 155 0.57 -18.94 -2.71
N MET A 156 0.92 -18.04 -1.78
CA MET A 156 0.86 -16.59 -2.00
C MET A 156 1.99 -16.13 -2.93
N GLN A 157 3.18 -16.73 -2.85
CA GLN A 157 4.27 -16.44 -3.78
C GLN A 157 3.92 -16.84 -5.22
N GLN A 158 3.24 -17.98 -5.38
CA GLN A 158 2.68 -18.42 -6.67
C GLN A 158 1.60 -17.47 -7.20
N ALA A 159 0.69 -17.03 -6.33
CA ALA A 159 -0.33 -16.05 -6.68
C ALA A 159 0.30 -14.72 -7.13
N LEU A 160 1.31 -14.25 -6.40
CA LEU A 160 2.07 -13.06 -6.78
C LEU A 160 2.76 -13.25 -8.14
N LEU A 161 3.39 -14.40 -8.41
CA LEU A 161 4.03 -14.66 -9.70
C LEU A 161 3.03 -14.54 -10.86
N ARG A 162 1.84 -15.15 -10.74
CA ARG A 162 0.78 -15.03 -11.74
C ARG A 162 0.32 -13.59 -11.92
N LEU A 163 0.16 -12.87 -10.82
CA LEU A 163 -0.21 -11.46 -10.82
C LEU A 163 0.81 -10.59 -11.56
N VAL A 164 2.11 -10.71 -11.24
CA VAL A 164 3.15 -9.89 -11.87
C VAL A 164 3.33 -10.22 -13.35
N GLN A 165 3.16 -11.48 -13.75
CA GLN A 165 3.17 -11.88 -15.15
C GLN A 165 2.02 -11.24 -15.93
N ARG A 166 0.81 -11.24 -15.35
CA ARG A 166 -0.35 -10.59 -15.97
C ARG A 166 -0.18 -9.07 -16.03
N ALA A 167 0.27 -8.44 -14.93
CA ALA A 167 0.53 -7.00 -14.90
C ALA A 167 1.59 -6.60 -15.95
N TRP A 168 2.67 -7.39 -16.09
CA TRP A 168 3.68 -7.20 -17.12
C TRP A 168 3.10 -7.23 -18.54
N GLN A 169 2.20 -8.19 -18.82
CA GLN A 169 1.58 -8.34 -20.14
C GLN A 169 0.61 -7.20 -20.46
N GLN A 170 -0.16 -6.74 -19.47
CA GLN A 170 -1.18 -5.71 -19.65
C GLN A 170 -0.62 -4.28 -19.64
N ALA A 171 0.47 -4.04 -18.91
CA ALA A 171 1.03 -2.71 -18.74
C ALA A 171 1.44 -2.08 -20.09
N PRO A 172 0.85 -0.92 -20.46
CA PRO A 172 1.16 -0.26 -21.73
C PRO A 172 2.50 0.48 -21.70
N SER A 173 2.95 0.89 -20.50
CA SER A 173 4.15 1.70 -20.32
C SER A 173 5.32 0.92 -19.71
N MET A 174 6.53 1.42 -19.98
CA MET A 174 7.76 0.88 -19.39
C MET A 174 7.73 0.97 -17.86
N ARG A 175 7.17 2.05 -17.31
CA ARG A 175 7.00 2.23 -15.87
C ARG A 175 6.13 1.13 -15.25
N GLY A 176 4.98 0.81 -15.85
CA GLY A 176 4.11 -0.27 -15.38
C GLY A 176 4.80 -1.63 -15.43
N ARG A 177 5.56 -1.90 -16.51
CA ARG A 177 6.37 -3.11 -16.65
C ARG A 177 7.50 -3.19 -15.63
N SER A 178 8.21 -2.09 -15.38
CA SER A 178 9.22 -1.97 -14.32
C SER A 178 8.62 -2.28 -12.95
N LEU A 179 7.43 -1.75 -12.64
CA LEU A 179 6.74 -2.03 -11.38
C LEU A 179 6.42 -3.53 -11.22
N ALA A 180 5.88 -4.17 -12.27
CA ALA A 180 5.61 -5.61 -12.26
C ALA A 180 6.90 -6.43 -12.05
N LEU A 181 8.00 -6.03 -12.71
CA LEU A 181 9.30 -6.67 -12.56
C LEU A 181 9.85 -6.52 -11.14
N TYR A 182 9.72 -5.34 -10.54
CA TYR A 182 10.13 -5.12 -9.15
C TYR A 182 9.32 -5.97 -8.18
N ALA A 183 8.01 -6.07 -8.35
CA ALA A 183 7.14 -6.90 -7.52
C ALA A 183 7.48 -8.39 -7.59
N ALA A 184 8.03 -8.87 -8.71
CA ALA A 184 8.47 -10.26 -8.87
C ALA A 184 9.49 -10.71 -7.83
N ARG A 185 10.25 -9.78 -7.22
CA ARG A 185 11.18 -10.07 -6.10
C ARG A 185 10.51 -10.71 -4.90
N GLY A 186 9.21 -10.48 -4.71
CA GLY A 186 8.44 -11.11 -3.63
C GLY A 186 8.13 -12.59 -3.90
N ALA A 187 8.14 -13.03 -5.17
CA ALA A 187 7.85 -14.41 -5.56
C ALA A 187 9.16 -15.22 -5.56
N CYS A 188 9.62 -15.61 -4.38
CA CYS A 188 10.95 -16.21 -4.18
C CYS A 188 10.96 -17.70 -4.51
N MET A 189 10.72 -18.01 -5.79
CA MET A 189 10.59 -19.36 -6.30
C MET A 189 11.33 -19.55 -7.63
N PRO A 190 11.80 -20.77 -7.95
CA PRO A 190 12.54 -21.05 -9.20
C PRO A 190 11.83 -20.54 -10.45
N GLU A 191 10.51 -20.72 -10.53
CA GLU A 191 9.68 -20.31 -11.66
C GLU A 191 9.68 -18.80 -11.88
N ALA A 192 9.81 -18.01 -10.81
CA ALA A 192 9.95 -16.57 -10.93
C ALA A 192 11.33 -16.19 -11.49
N LEU A 193 12.38 -16.89 -11.07
CA LEU A 193 13.73 -16.69 -11.61
C LEU A 193 13.78 -17.02 -13.11
N ASP A 194 13.25 -18.18 -13.49
CA ASP A 194 13.19 -18.64 -14.88
C ASP A 194 12.42 -17.65 -15.76
N TRP A 195 11.25 -17.20 -15.29
CA TRP A 195 10.46 -16.20 -16.00
C TRP A 195 11.22 -14.88 -16.20
N VAL A 196 11.84 -14.32 -15.15
CA VAL A 196 12.58 -13.06 -15.26
C VAL A 196 13.79 -13.20 -16.20
N GLN A 197 14.44 -14.37 -16.21
CA GLN A 197 15.55 -14.66 -17.13
C GLN A 197 15.10 -14.81 -18.58
N SER A 198 13.89 -15.33 -18.83
CA SER A 198 13.37 -15.51 -20.19
C SER A 198 12.91 -14.22 -20.87
N LEU A 199 12.76 -13.11 -20.12
CA LEU A 199 12.32 -11.84 -20.68
C LEU A 199 13.36 -11.28 -21.67
N ALA A 200 12.97 -11.17 -22.94
CA ALA A 200 13.72 -10.47 -23.98
C ALA A 200 13.50 -8.96 -23.83
N LEU A 201 14.42 -8.29 -23.15
CA LEU A 201 14.37 -6.84 -22.91
C LEU A 201 15.27 -6.13 -23.92
N GLN A 202 14.67 -5.29 -24.75
CA GLN A 202 15.39 -4.43 -25.71
C GLN A 202 15.63 -3.02 -25.16
N ASP A 203 14.98 -2.69 -24.05
CA ASP A 203 15.01 -1.37 -23.43
C ASP A 203 15.96 -1.35 -22.22
N ASP A 204 16.78 -0.30 -22.13
CA ASP A 204 17.82 -0.14 -21.11
C ASP A 204 17.24 0.08 -19.70
N GLU A 205 16.09 0.75 -19.58
CA GLU A 205 15.42 0.96 -18.29
C GLU A 205 14.91 -0.37 -17.72
N LEU A 206 14.26 -1.18 -18.56
CA LEU A 206 13.81 -2.51 -18.18
C LEU A 206 14.98 -3.45 -17.87
N ALA A 207 16.09 -3.36 -18.63
CA ALA A 207 17.29 -4.12 -18.35
C ALA A 207 17.92 -3.73 -16.99
N ALA A 208 17.94 -2.43 -16.67
CA ALA A 208 18.36 -1.92 -15.37
C ALA A 208 17.44 -2.42 -14.25
N ALA A 209 16.12 -2.38 -14.43
CA ALA A 209 15.14 -2.86 -13.45
C ALA A 209 15.26 -4.37 -13.19
N ARG A 210 15.61 -5.18 -14.21
CA ARG A 210 15.81 -6.63 -14.10
C ARG A 210 16.97 -7.01 -13.18
N THR A 211 18.04 -6.23 -13.19
CA THR A 211 19.28 -6.56 -12.47
C THR A 211 19.09 -6.76 -10.95
N PRO A 212 18.50 -5.82 -10.19
CA PRO A 212 18.25 -6.02 -8.76
C PRO A 212 17.23 -7.15 -8.49
N VAL A 213 16.33 -7.41 -9.43
CA VAL A 213 15.33 -8.49 -9.31
C VAL A 213 16.00 -9.86 -9.38
N LEU A 214 16.81 -10.10 -10.42
CA LEU A 214 17.59 -11.33 -10.55
C LEU A 214 18.54 -11.54 -9.39
N LYS A 215 19.21 -10.48 -8.92
CA LYS A 215 20.08 -10.55 -7.74
C LYS A 215 19.32 -11.09 -6.51
N ARG A 216 18.10 -10.59 -6.28
CA ARG A 216 17.29 -11.00 -5.12
C ARG A 216 16.78 -12.44 -5.25
N LEU A 217 16.25 -12.81 -6.43
CA LEU A 217 15.74 -14.16 -6.67
C LEU A 217 16.85 -15.22 -6.56
N LYS A 218 18.04 -14.96 -7.12
CA LYS A 218 19.19 -15.86 -6.99
C LYS A 218 19.67 -16.02 -5.55
N ALA A 219 19.70 -14.93 -4.78
CA ALA A 219 20.11 -14.99 -3.38
C ALA A 219 19.20 -15.89 -2.53
N ARG A 220 17.90 -15.93 -2.83
CA ARG A 220 16.92 -16.75 -2.10
C ARG A 220 16.77 -18.17 -2.65
N ALA A 221 17.15 -18.43 -3.89
CA ALA A 221 17.19 -19.78 -4.47
C ALA A 221 18.38 -20.63 -3.95
N SER A 222 19.40 -19.99 -3.36
CA SER A 222 20.58 -20.64 -2.78
C SER A 222 20.44 -21.02 -1.30
N HIS A 223 19.26 -20.81 -0.70
CA HIS A 223 18.92 -21.10 0.69
C HIS A 223 17.69 -22.00 0.76
#